data_AF-A0A9X1GKF7-F1
#
_entry.id   AF-A0A9X1GKF7-F1
#
_cell.length_a   1.000
_cell.length_b   1.000
_cell.length_c   1.000
_cell.angle_alpha   90.00
_cell.angle_beta   90.00
_cell.angle_gamma   90.00
#
_symmetry.space_group_name_H-M   'P 1'
#
loop_
_entity.id
_entity.type
_entity.pdbx_description
1 polymer ?
#
loop_
_entity_poly.entity_id
_entity_poly.type
_entity_poly.pdbx_seq_one_letter_code
_entity_poly.pdbx_strand_id
1 'polypeptide(L)'
;MKKLSSLMIVGAILSMSAPALAESRAVNISVGSIGGALDNAALRTVRQVIGFAVGTGTVDQFIVYSPREGGPIPKEGGLSACAEIGFGVTDAKFKAFIQQLRSITPKSGTFLNVELAASCSIN
;
A
#
# COMPACT_ATOMS: atom_id res chain seq x y z
N MET A 1 -55.20 -39.63 -21.55
CA MET A 1 -54.66 -39.66 -20.17
C MET A 1 -53.50 -40.64 -20.10
N LYS A 2 -52.25 -40.18 -19.92
CA LYS A 2 -51.16 -40.89 -19.22
C LYS A 2 -49.87 -40.04 -19.18
N LYS A 3 -49.68 -39.46 -17.99
CA LYS A 3 -48.45 -39.27 -17.21
C LYS A 3 -47.31 -38.41 -17.77
N LEU A 4 -47.25 -37.18 -17.22
CA LEU A 4 -46.05 -36.36 -17.02
C LEU A 4 -44.93 -37.19 -16.38
N SER A 5 -43.69 -36.93 -16.80
CA SER A 5 -42.50 -36.83 -15.93
C SER A 5 -41.32 -36.30 -16.75
N SER A 6 -41.15 -34.97 -16.81
CA SER A 6 -39.90 -34.37 -17.28
C SER A 6 -39.16 -33.86 -16.05
N LEU A 7 -38.01 -34.46 -15.79
CA LEU A 7 -37.13 -34.20 -14.66
C LEU A 7 -36.49 -32.81 -14.83
N MET A 8 -36.89 -31.84 -13.99
CA MET A 8 -36.15 -30.59 -13.85
C MET A 8 -34.92 -30.83 -12.98
N ILE A 9 -33.76 -31.00 -13.58
CA ILE A 9 -32.47 -30.83 -12.91
C ILE A 9 -32.00 -29.42 -13.26
N VAL A 10 -32.35 -28.44 -12.43
CA VAL A 10 -31.74 -27.10 -12.48
C VAL A 10 -30.58 -27.12 -11.50
N GLY A 11 -29.37 -27.15 -12.05
CA GLY A 11 -28.13 -27.26 -11.30
C GLY A 11 -27.89 -26.06 -10.39
N ALA A 12 -27.71 -26.33 -9.10
CA ALA A 12 -27.12 -25.39 -8.18
C ALA A 12 -25.61 -25.34 -8.44
N ILE A 13 -25.17 -24.45 -9.34
CA ILE A 13 -23.76 -24.05 -9.38
C ILE A 13 -23.58 -23.12 -8.18
N LEU A 14 -23.16 -23.71 -7.06
CA LEU A 14 -22.68 -22.96 -5.91
C LEU A 14 -21.52 -22.09 -6.37
N SER A 15 -21.80 -20.79 -6.45
CA SER A 15 -20.84 -19.71 -6.60
C SER A 15 -19.70 -19.92 -5.63
N MET A 16 -18.57 -20.43 -6.14
CA MET A 16 -17.28 -20.33 -5.47
C MET A 16 -16.84 -18.87 -5.56
N SER A 17 -17.46 -18.02 -4.75
CA SER A 17 -16.80 -16.79 -4.32
C SER A 17 -15.63 -17.25 -3.46
N ALA A 18 -14.47 -17.47 -4.11
CA ALA A 18 -13.22 -17.50 -3.38
C ALA A 18 -13.24 -16.28 -2.44
N PRO A 19 -12.93 -16.43 -1.14
CA PRO A 19 -12.79 -15.27 -0.30
C PRO A 19 -11.80 -14.37 -1.03
N ALA A 20 -12.21 -13.15 -1.37
CA ALA A 20 -11.30 -12.12 -1.80
C ALA A 20 -10.36 -11.92 -0.62
N LEU A 21 -9.28 -12.71 -0.60
CA LEU A 21 -8.15 -12.51 0.29
C LEU A 21 -7.84 -11.03 0.10
N ALA A 22 -7.90 -10.24 1.17
CA ALA A 22 -7.64 -8.82 1.07
C ALA A 22 -6.26 -8.65 0.42
N GLU A 23 -6.24 -8.42 -0.89
CA GLU A 23 -5.01 -8.17 -1.63
C GLU A 23 -4.40 -6.97 -0.94
N SER A 24 -3.12 -7.09 -0.57
CA SER A 24 -2.40 -5.98 0.05
C SER A 24 -2.19 -4.90 -1.00
N ARG A 25 -3.25 -4.11 -1.20
CA ARG A 25 -3.34 -3.08 -2.23
C ARG A 25 -2.68 -1.78 -1.81
N ALA A 26 -2.18 -1.71 -0.59
CA ALA A 26 -1.51 -0.55 -0.05
C ALA A 26 -0.17 -0.89 0.60
N VAL A 27 0.63 0.16 0.81
CA VAL A 27 1.87 0.09 1.56
C VAL A 27 1.99 1.30 2.49
N ASN A 28 2.18 1.02 3.78
CA ASN A 28 2.55 2.00 4.78
C ASN A 28 4.06 2.27 4.70
N ILE A 29 4.42 3.54 4.65
CA ILE A 29 5.79 4.02 4.49
C ILE A 29 6.09 4.94 5.67
N SER A 30 7.13 4.62 6.43
CA SER A 30 7.61 5.51 7.48
C SER A 30 9.12 5.73 7.39
N VAL A 31 9.51 7.00 7.46
CA VAL A 31 10.90 7.46 7.51
C VAL A 31 11.06 8.33 8.74
N GLY A 32 12.02 7.99 9.59
CA GLY A 32 12.27 8.74 10.82
C GLY A 32 13.68 8.53 11.36
N SER A 33 13.98 9.22 12.46
CA SER A 33 15.26 9.15 13.16
C SER A 33 15.15 8.31 14.44
N ILE A 34 16.23 7.64 14.82
CA ILE A 34 16.40 6.91 16.09
C ILE A 34 17.24 7.72 17.11
N GLY A 35 17.20 9.05 17.03
CA GLY A 35 17.88 9.95 17.97
C GLY A 35 19.09 10.70 17.40
N GLY A 36 19.24 10.73 16.08
CA GLY A 36 20.28 11.48 15.37
C GLY A 36 19.72 12.39 14.26
N ALA A 37 20.61 12.97 13.45
CA ALA A 37 20.17 13.73 12.27
C ALA A 37 19.51 12.80 11.24
N LEU A 38 18.39 13.24 10.68
CA LEU A 38 17.71 12.50 9.63
C LEU A 38 18.53 12.53 8.33
N ASP A 39 18.63 11.38 7.65
CA ASP A 39 19.21 11.28 6.32
C ASP A 39 18.28 11.92 5.27
N ASN A 40 18.44 13.22 5.08
CA ASN A 40 17.66 14.01 4.13
C ASN A 40 17.82 13.54 2.68
N ALA A 41 18.95 12.90 2.33
CA ALA A 41 19.14 12.35 0.99
C ALA A 41 18.25 11.13 0.79
N ALA A 42 18.22 10.19 1.75
CA ALA A 42 17.32 9.05 1.72
C ALA A 42 15.85 9.47 1.70
N LEU A 43 15.46 10.43 2.54
CA LEU A 43 14.09 10.98 2.56
C LEU A 43 13.70 11.58 1.20
N ARG A 44 14.61 12.31 0.55
CA ARG A 44 14.37 12.88 -0.79
C ARG A 44 14.18 11.77 -1.83
N THR A 45 15.00 10.72 -1.79
CA THR A 45 14.88 9.56 -2.69
C THR A 45 13.53 8.86 -2.49
N VAL A 46 13.09 8.65 -1.25
CA VAL A 46 11.76 8.08 -0.95
C VAL A 46 10.66 8.92 -1.59
N ARG A 47 10.69 10.25 -1.41
CA ARG A 47 9.72 11.17 -2.02
C ARG A 47 9.76 11.14 -3.54
N GLN A 48 10.93 11.01 -4.16
CA GLN A 48 11.07 10.90 -5.61
C GLN A 48 10.47 9.60 -6.15
N VAL A 49 10.75 8.46 -5.49
CA VAL A 49 10.18 7.16 -5.86
C VAL A 49 8.65 7.19 -5.78
N ILE A 50 8.10 7.73 -4.69
CA ILE A 50 6.66 7.91 -4.53
C ILE A 50 6.10 8.84 -5.60
N GLY A 51 6.71 10.02 -5.81
CA GLY A 51 6.24 11.00 -6.79
C GLY A 51 6.24 10.44 -8.21
N PHE A 52 7.24 9.64 -8.58
CA PHE A 52 7.26 8.94 -9.86
C PHE A 52 6.15 7.88 -9.96
N ALA A 53 5.91 7.12 -8.90
CA ALA A 53 4.82 6.12 -8.87
C ALA A 53 3.44 6.78 -9.02
N VAL A 54 3.22 7.93 -8.38
CA VAL A 54 2.00 8.75 -8.56
C VAL A 54 1.92 9.28 -9.99
N GLY A 55 2.98 9.91 -10.50
CA GLY A 55 3.00 10.49 -11.86
C GLY A 55 2.84 9.47 -12.99
N THR A 56 3.12 8.18 -12.72
CA THR A 56 2.97 7.09 -13.69
C THR A 56 1.71 6.24 -13.47
N GLY A 57 0.82 6.66 -12.57
CA GLY A 57 -0.42 5.95 -12.23
C GLY A 57 -0.19 4.58 -11.60
N THR A 58 0.99 4.32 -11.02
CA THR A 58 1.25 3.09 -10.24
C THR A 58 0.58 3.18 -8.87
N VAL A 59 0.48 4.40 -8.33
CA VAL A 59 -0.19 4.74 -7.08
C VAL A 59 -1.26 5.79 -7.41
N ASP A 60 -2.52 5.52 -7.06
CA ASP A 60 -3.62 6.47 -7.26
C ASP A 60 -3.95 7.24 -5.98
N GLN A 61 -3.83 6.59 -4.82
CA GLN A 61 -4.07 7.21 -3.53
C GLN A 61 -2.77 7.28 -2.74
N PHE A 62 -2.38 8.50 -2.37
CA PHE A 62 -1.24 8.75 -1.52
C PHE A 62 -1.66 9.65 -0.35
N ILE A 63 -1.65 9.11 0.86
CA ILE A 63 -2.03 9.81 2.09
C ILE A 63 -0.77 10.08 2.88
N VAL A 64 -0.53 11.34 3.25
CA VAL A 64 0.50 11.72 4.20
C VAL A 64 -0.14 11.92 5.57
N TYR A 65 0.36 11.21 6.57
CA TYR A 65 -0.12 11.32 7.95
C TYR A 65 0.64 12.40 8.70
N SER A 66 -0.10 13.34 9.27
CA SER A 66 0.43 14.26 10.27
C SER A 66 0.58 13.54 11.62
N PRO A 67 1.53 13.98 12.48
CA PRO A 67 1.51 13.60 13.88
C PRO A 67 0.12 13.87 14.47
N ARG A 68 -0.36 12.97 15.35
CA ARG A 68 -1.64 13.15 16.03
C ARG A 68 -1.65 14.50 16.75
N GLU A 69 -2.82 15.14 16.83
CA GLU A 69 -2.99 16.37 17.60
C GLU A 69 -2.55 16.14 19.06
N GLY A 70 -1.75 17.07 19.60
CA GLY A 70 -1.13 16.92 20.93
C GLY A 70 0.01 15.89 21.01
N GLY A 71 0.33 15.20 19.91
CA GLY A 71 1.45 14.27 19.81
C GLY A 71 2.80 14.97 19.62
N PRO A 72 3.92 14.26 19.86
CA PRO A 72 5.24 14.81 19.62
C PRO A 72 5.41 15.11 18.13
N ILE A 73 5.75 16.37 17.81
CA ILE A 73 6.18 16.75 16.46
C ILE A 73 7.63 16.29 16.30
N PRO A 74 7.94 15.39 15.35
CA PRO A 74 9.32 14.96 15.12
C PRO A 74 10.16 16.18 14.74
N LYS A 75 11.09 16.58 15.60
CA LYS A 75 11.98 17.73 15.35
C LYS A 75 12.96 17.42 14.22
N GLU A 76 13.28 16.15 14.03
CA GLU A 76 14.16 15.68 12.96
C GLU A 76 13.46 15.63 11.59
N GLY A 77 12.14 15.81 11.56
CA GLY A 77 11.31 15.63 10.36
C GLY A 77 11.06 14.15 10.04
N GLY A 78 10.63 13.87 8.81
CA GLY A 78 10.37 12.51 8.36
C GLY A 78 9.25 12.40 7.32
N LEU A 79 8.73 11.18 7.21
CA LEU A 79 7.56 10.84 6.42
C LEU A 79 6.78 9.76 7.16
N SER A 80 5.46 9.94 7.28
CA SER A 80 4.53 8.86 7.58
C SER A 80 3.46 8.93 6.50
N ALA A 81 3.28 7.87 5.74
CA ALA A 81 2.37 7.88 4.61
C ALA A 81 1.84 6.49 4.27
N CYS A 82 0.77 6.45 3.48
CA CYS A 82 0.28 5.25 2.83
C CYS A 82 0.14 5.50 1.33
N ALA A 83 0.55 4.52 0.51
CA ALA A 83 0.39 4.53 -0.94
C ALA A 83 -0.44 3.31 -1.38
N GLU A 84 -1.53 3.54 -2.11
CA GLU A 84 -2.42 2.51 -2.63
C GLU A 84 -2.25 2.35 -4.14
N ILE A 85 -2.21 1.09 -4.58
CA ILE A 85 -2.10 0.71 -5.99
C ILE A 85 -3.21 1.33 -6.83
N GLY A 86 -2.83 1.83 -8.01
CA GLY A 86 -3.77 2.43 -8.95
C GLY A 86 -4.71 1.44 -9.66
N PHE A 87 -5.81 1.95 -10.20
CA PHE A 87 -6.78 1.16 -10.94
C PHE A 87 -6.17 0.58 -12.22
N GLY A 88 -6.33 -0.72 -12.43
CA GLY A 88 -5.80 -1.42 -13.61
C GLY A 88 -4.28 -1.64 -13.60
N VAL A 89 -3.59 -1.28 -12.51
CA VAL A 89 -2.18 -1.60 -12.29
C VAL A 89 -2.04 -3.08 -11.92
N THR A 90 -1.03 -3.75 -12.48
CA THR A 90 -0.74 -5.14 -12.14
C THR A 90 0.01 -5.26 -10.82
N ASP A 91 -0.21 -6.36 -10.09
CA ASP A 91 0.52 -6.68 -8.86
C ASP A 91 2.04 -6.65 -9.06
N ALA A 92 2.52 -7.08 -10.23
CA ALA A 92 3.93 -7.06 -10.56
C ALA A 92 4.49 -5.62 -10.58
N LYS A 93 3.76 -4.66 -11.15
CA LYS A 93 4.17 -3.26 -11.21
C LYS A 93 4.16 -2.61 -9.82
N PHE A 94 3.14 -2.91 -9.01
CA PHE A 94 3.07 -2.42 -7.63
C PHE A 94 4.14 -3.04 -6.73
N LYS A 95 4.40 -4.34 -6.87
CA LYS A 95 5.49 -5.04 -6.17
C LYS A 95 6.86 -4.47 -6.55
N ALA A 96 7.08 -4.12 -7.81
CA ALA A 96 8.31 -3.46 -8.25
C ALA A 96 8.50 -2.10 -7.57
N PHE A 97 7.44 -1.30 -7.42
CA PHE A 97 7.44 -0.06 -6.64
C PHE A 97 7.81 -0.31 -5.16
N ILE A 98 7.20 -1.31 -4.51
CA ILE A 98 7.52 -1.67 -3.12
C ILE A 98 8.98 -2.11 -2.97
N GLN A 99 9.49 -2.89 -3.94
CA GLN A 99 10.89 -3.31 -3.97
C GLN A 99 11.84 -2.13 -4.15
N GLN A 100 11.48 -1.16 -4.99
CA GLN A 100 12.26 0.07 -5.17
C GLN A 100 12.35 0.86 -3.86
N LEU A 101 11.25 1.01 -3.11
CA LEU A 101 11.28 1.64 -1.79
C LEU A 101 12.19 0.86 -0.83
N ARG A 102 12.05 -0.46 -0.74
CA ARG A 102 12.87 -1.31 0.15
C ARG A 102 14.35 -1.36 -0.21
N SER A 103 14.71 -1.01 -1.44
CA SER A 103 16.11 -0.94 -1.88
C SER A 103 16.84 0.31 -1.36
N ILE A 104 16.09 1.33 -0.91
CA ILE A 104 16.67 2.54 -0.33
C ILE A 104 17.23 2.18 1.04
N THR A 105 18.54 2.37 1.21
CA THR A 105 19.24 2.13 2.47
C THR A 105 19.63 3.47 3.10
N PRO A 106 18.90 3.95 4.13
CA PRO A 106 19.28 5.16 4.84
C PRO A 106 20.60 4.99 5.60
N LYS A 107 21.29 6.10 5.88
CA LYS A 107 22.42 6.10 6.82
C LYS A 107 21.99 5.66 8.22
N SER A 108 22.94 5.10 8.97
CA SER A 108 22.77 4.78 10.39
C SER A 108 22.21 5.99 11.14
N GLY A 109 21.25 5.75 12.03
CA GLY A 109 20.50 6.81 12.72
C GLY A 109 19.17 7.18 12.06
N THR A 110 18.92 6.74 10.82
CA THR A 110 17.62 6.88 10.12
C THR A 110 17.05 5.51 9.78
N PHE A 111 15.74 5.36 9.91
CA PHE A 111 15.03 4.16 9.47
C PHE A 111 14.11 4.47 8.28
N LEU A 112 13.89 3.45 7.45
CA LEU A 112 12.82 3.39 6.46
C LEU A 112 12.09 2.07 6.68
N ASN A 113 10.79 2.13 6.93
CA ASN A 113 9.92 0.97 7.05
C ASN A 113 8.85 0.98 5.95
N VAL A 114 8.58 -0.19 5.38
CA VAL A 114 7.71 -0.39 4.20
C VAL A 114 6.86 -1.64 4.43
N GLU A 115 5.67 -1.44 4.98
CA GLU A 115 4.77 -2.49 5.45
C GLU A 115 3.54 -2.62 4.53
N LEU A 116 3.19 -3.84 4.17
CA LEU A 116 1.99 -4.09 3.36
C LEU A 116 0.73 -3.79 4.17
N ALA A 117 -0.26 -3.22 3.52
CA ALA A 117 -1.57 -2.91 4.08
C ALA A 117 -2.68 -3.30 3.09
N ALA A 118 -3.86 -3.59 3.60
CA ALA A 118 -5.02 -3.92 2.77
C ALA A 118 -5.48 -2.71 1.93
N SER A 119 -5.55 -1.53 2.55
CA SER A 119 -5.89 -0.26 1.91
C SER A 119 -5.31 0.91 2.71
N CYS A 120 -5.30 2.09 2.11
CA CYS A 120 -4.97 3.32 2.82
C CYS A 120 -6.22 3.89 3.51
N SER A 121 -6.15 4.08 4.83
CA SER A 121 -7.23 4.70 5.60
C SER A 121 -6.88 6.15 5.98
N ILE A 122 -7.88 7.02 5.88
CA ILE A 122 -7.91 8.31 6.57
C ILE A 122 -8.59 8.01 7.90
N ASN A 123 -7.84 8.01 9.00
CA ASN A 123 -8.43 7.94 10.33
C ASN A 123 -8.95 9.32 10.73
#